data_AF-A0AB37IMH6-F1
#
_entry.id   AF-A0AB37IMH6-F1
#
_cell.length_a   1.000
_cell.length_b   1.000
_cell.length_c   1.000
_cell.angle_alpha   90.00
_cell.angle_beta   90.00
_cell.angle_gamma   90.00
#
_symmetry.space_group_name_H-M   'P 1'
#
loop_
_entity.id
_entity.type
_entity.pdbx_description
1 polymer ?
#
loop_
_entity_poly.entity_id
_entity_poly.type
_entity_poly.pdbx_seq_one_letter_code
_entity_poly.pdbx_strand_id
1 'polypeptide(L)'
;MSYENYKNCVEEVKDKNGKVIQYHDVVRTSAGEILLVGFGVNHQRKLKGLNAYNDFNGAHDWLDVYPDGELEILGNVDFNADEQVGAE
;
A
#
# COMPACT_ATOMS: atom_id res chain seq x y z
N MET A 1 -16.65 3.98 10.92
CA MET A 1 -17.62 3.19 10.13
C MET A 1 -17.11 1.76 10.08
N SER A 2 -17.91 0.76 10.46
CA SER A 2 -17.46 -0.65 10.45
C SER A 2 -17.63 -1.24 9.04
N TYR A 3 -16.56 -1.83 8.52
CA TYR A 3 -16.52 -2.55 7.24
C TYR A 3 -16.43 -4.07 7.45
N GLU A 4 -16.97 -4.59 8.55
CA GLU A 4 -16.92 -6.02 8.89
C GLU A 4 -17.58 -6.89 7.80
N ASN A 5 -18.65 -6.41 7.17
CA ASN A 5 -19.39 -7.13 6.12
C ASN A 5 -18.80 -6.99 4.70
N TYR A 6 -17.64 -6.33 4.56
CA TYR A 6 -16.96 -6.15 3.27
C TYR A 6 -15.89 -7.22 3.08
N LYS A 7 -15.84 -7.83 1.90
CA LYS A 7 -14.83 -8.83 1.54
C LYS A 7 -13.50 -8.14 1.23
N ASN A 8 -12.39 -8.68 1.73
CA ASN A 8 -11.07 -8.24 1.30
C ASN A 8 -10.83 -8.69 -0.15
N CYS A 9 -10.58 -7.75 -1.07
CA CYS A 9 -10.37 -8.05 -2.49
C CYS A 9 -8.90 -8.18 -2.87
N VAL A 10 -7.98 -7.77 -2.00
CA VAL A 10 -6.55 -7.82 -2.27
C VAL A 10 -5.91 -8.87 -1.37
N GLU A 11 -5.17 -9.78 -2.00
CA GLU A 11 -4.27 -10.71 -1.32
C GLU A 11 -2.96 -10.00 -0.90
N GLU A 12 -2.08 -10.69 -0.17
CA GLU A 12 -0.76 -10.15 0.15
C GLU A 12 0.06 -9.95 -1.13
N VAL A 13 0.61 -8.75 -1.32
CA VAL A 13 1.49 -8.41 -2.44
C VAL A 13 2.89 -8.17 -1.91
N LYS A 14 3.91 -8.71 -2.58
CA LYS A 14 5.30 -8.59 -2.20
C LYS A 14 6.04 -7.58 -3.09
N ASP A 15 6.93 -6.82 -2.46
CA ASP A 15 7.85 -5.94 -3.14
C ASP A 15 8.94 -6.72 -3.88
N LYS A 16 9.79 -6.01 -4.64
CA LYS A 16 10.93 -6.58 -5.39
C LYS A 16 11.94 -7.36 -4.54
N ASN A 17 11.93 -7.18 -3.22
CA ASN A 17 12.82 -7.85 -2.27
C ASN A 17 12.09 -8.98 -1.52
N GLY A 18 10.83 -9.26 -1.85
CA GLY A 18 10.01 -10.29 -1.20
C GLY A 18 9.34 -9.83 0.11
N LYS A 19 9.41 -8.54 0.46
CA LYS A 19 8.76 -7.98 1.65
C LYS A 19 7.29 -7.70 1.34
N VAL A 20 6.39 -8.09 2.24
CA VAL A 20 4.95 -7.81 2.09
C VAL A 20 4.69 -6.33 2.22
N ILE A 21 3.95 -5.77 1.25
CA ILE A 21 3.54 -4.37 1.21
C ILE A 21 2.43 -4.13 2.24
N GLN A 22 2.58 -3.08 3.03
CA GLN A 22 1.69 -2.74 4.13
C GLN A 22 0.98 -1.40 3.89
N TYR A 23 -0.11 -1.19 4.63
CA TYR A 23 -0.72 0.12 4.76
C TYR A 23 0.32 1.18 5.13
N HIS A 24 0.21 2.38 4.54
CA HIS A 24 1.14 3.50 4.72
C HIS A 24 2.55 3.33 4.13
N ASP A 25 2.85 2.22 3.45
CA ASP A 25 4.09 2.13 2.68
C ASP A 25 4.11 3.16 1.54
N VAL A 26 5.27 3.76 1.30
CA VAL A 26 5.57 4.50 0.08
C VAL A 26 6.25 3.53 -0.86
N VAL A 27 5.67 3.33 -2.04
CA VAL A 27 6.18 2.39 -3.04
C VAL A 27 6.56 3.09 -4.33
N ARG A 28 7.46 2.46 -5.08
CA ARG A 28 7.87 2.89 -6.42
C ARG A 28 7.59 1.79 -7.44
N THR A 29 6.99 2.13 -8.57
CA THR A 29 6.79 1.21 -9.70
C THR A 29 8.10 1.03 -10.49
N SER A 30 8.19 0.01 -11.35
CA SER A 30 9.35 -0.17 -12.24
C SER A 30 9.54 1.00 -13.22
N ALA A 31 8.44 1.70 -13.57
CA ALA A 31 8.45 2.92 -14.39
C ALA A 31 8.90 4.16 -13.61
N GLY A 32 9.10 4.06 -12.29
CA GLY A 32 9.59 5.14 -11.43
C GLY A 32 8.51 6.02 -10.81
N GLU A 33 7.23 5.65 -10.93
CA GLU A 33 6.14 6.38 -10.27
C GLU A 33 6.15 6.11 -8.76
N ILE A 34 5.87 7.15 -7.98
CA ILE A 34 5.81 7.06 -6.51
C ILE A 34 4.34 7.03 -6.09
N LEU A 35 3.96 6.03 -5.30
CA LEU A 35 2.59 5.82 -4.83
C LEU A 35 2.60 5.65 -3.31
N LEU A 36 1.52 6.09 -2.66
CA LEU A 36 1.25 5.81 -1.26
C LEU A 36 0.29 4.63 -1.17
N VAL A 37 0.55 3.71 -0.25
CA VAL A 37 -0.34 2.59 0.03
C VAL A 37 -1.39 3.00 1.04
N GLY A 38 -2.64 2.99 0.61
CA GLY A 38 -3.80 3.36 1.40
C GLY A 38 -4.79 2.21 1.57
N PHE A 39 -6.00 2.57 2.02
CA PHE A 39 -7.11 1.64 2.16
C PHE A 39 -8.28 2.11 1.32
N GLY A 40 -8.72 1.25 0.39
CA GLY A 40 -9.86 1.51 -0.49
C GLY A 40 -11.11 0.78 -0.04
N VAL A 41 -12.27 1.36 -0.35
CA VAL A 41 -13.58 0.72 -0.16
C VAL A 41 -14.45 0.90 -1.40
N ASN A 42 -15.00 -0.20 -1.92
CA ASN A 42 -16.03 -0.19 -2.94
C ASN A 42 -17.38 -0.55 -2.33
N HIS A 43 -18.24 0.45 -2.13
CA HIS A 43 -19.56 0.30 -1.52
C HIS A 43 -20.54 -0.52 -2.37
N GLN A 44 -20.47 -0.42 -3.69
CA GLN A 44 -21.39 -1.12 -4.59
C GLN A 44 -21.16 -2.64 -4.57
N ARG A 45 -19.89 -3.05 -4.55
CA ARG A 45 -19.49 -4.46 -4.54
C ARG A 45 -19.19 -5.02 -3.14
N LYS A 46 -19.30 -4.18 -2.10
CA LYS A 46 -18.91 -4.50 -0.72
C LYS A 46 -17.48 -5.06 -0.63
N LEU A 47 -16.54 -4.43 -1.33
CA LEU A 47 -15.13 -4.81 -1.31
C LEU A 47 -14.29 -3.79 -0.52
N LYS A 48 -13.24 -4.26 0.11
CA LYS A 48 -12.24 -3.42 0.79
C LYS A 48 -10.85 -4.01 0.54
N GLY A 49 -9.79 -3.23 0.70
CA GLY A 49 -8.43 -3.72 0.52
C GLY A 49 -7.40 -2.61 0.44
N LEU A 50 -6.13 -2.98 0.32
CA LEU A 50 -5.06 -2.02 0.10
C LEU A 50 -5.08 -1.53 -1.35
N ASN A 51 -4.81 -0.25 -1.52
CA ASN A 51 -4.62 0.38 -2.83
C ASN A 51 -3.30 1.13 -2.87
N ALA A 52 -2.74 1.31 -4.06
CA ALA A 52 -1.66 2.25 -4.30
C ALA A 52 -2.25 3.47 -5.02
N TYR A 53 -1.95 4.67 -4.51
CA TYR A 53 -2.53 5.90 -5.05
C TYR A 53 -1.54 7.06 -5.06
N ASN A 54 -1.80 8.02 -5.93
CA ASN A 54 -1.11 9.30 -5.97
C ASN A 54 -2.07 10.37 -6.53
N ASP A 55 -2.43 11.33 -5.68
CA ASP A 55 -3.40 12.36 -6.03
C ASP A 55 -2.85 13.39 -7.05
N PHE A 56 -1.54 13.48 -7.25
CA PHE A 56 -0.91 14.41 -8.18
C PHE A 56 -0.99 13.93 -9.63
N ASN A 57 -0.90 12.62 -9.88
CA ASN A 57 -1.02 12.03 -11.22
C ASN A 57 -2.37 11.32 -11.43
N GLY A 58 -3.19 11.19 -10.39
CA GLY A 58 -4.50 10.54 -10.44
C GLY A 58 -4.45 9.01 -10.43
N ALA A 59 -3.30 8.41 -10.09
CA ALA A 59 -3.20 6.96 -9.93
C ALA A 59 -4.04 6.51 -8.72
N HIS A 60 -4.88 5.49 -8.90
CA HIS A 60 -5.70 4.94 -7.83
C HIS A 60 -6.15 3.51 -8.13
N ASP A 61 -5.30 2.55 -7.84
CA ASP A 61 -5.55 1.14 -8.14
C ASP A 61 -5.38 0.26 -6.91
N TRP A 62 -6.14 -0.83 -6.86
CA TRP A 62 -5.95 -1.88 -5.87
C TRP A 62 -4.55 -2.49 -6.00
N LEU A 63 -3.95 -2.98 -4.90
CA LEU A 63 -2.61 -3.56 -4.99
C LEU A 63 -2.55 -4.85 -5.84
N ASP A 64 -3.67 -5.54 -6.05
CA ASP A 64 -3.73 -6.80 -6.81
C ASP A 64 -3.45 -6.64 -8.31
N VAL A 65 -3.49 -5.43 -8.85
CA VAL A 65 -3.10 -5.16 -10.26
C VAL A 65 -1.58 -5.18 -10.45
N TYR A 66 -0.82 -5.01 -9.37
CA TYR A 66 0.64 -5.03 -9.40
C TYR A 66 1.12 -6.45 -9.06
N PRO A 67 1.81 -7.14 -10.00
CA PRO A 67 2.34 -8.46 -9.71
C PRO A 67 3.45 -8.37 -8.65
N ASP A 68 3.66 -9.48 -7.92
CA ASP A 68 4.77 -9.60 -6.98
C ASP A 68 6.10 -9.20 -7.63
N GLY A 69 6.82 -8.31 -6.94
CA GLY A 69 8.12 -7.80 -7.37
C GLY A 69 8.08 -6.56 -8.26
N GLU A 70 6.91 -6.09 -8.69
CA GLU A 70 6.80 -4.86 -9.48
C GLU A 70 7.01 -3.60 -8.65
N LEU A 71 6.57 -3.61 -7.40
CA LEU A 71 6.68 -2.48 -6.49
C LEU A 71 7.94 -2.59 -5.64
N GLU A 72 8.57 -1.45 -5.36
CA GLU A 72 9.65 -1.31 -4.39
C GLU A 72 9.19 -0.48 -3.21
N ILE A 73 9.28 -1.01 -1.99
CA ILE A 73 9.03 -0.23 -0.78
C ILE A 73 10.22 0.72 -0.54
N LEU A 74 9.93 2.02 -0.48
CA LEU A 74 10.92 3.07 -0.18
C LEU A 74 10.93 3.47 1.30
N GLY A 75 9.83 3.23 2.01
CA GLY A 75 9.65 3.59 3.40
C GLY A 75 8.19 3.43 3.81
N ASN A 76 7.87 3.84 5.03
CA ASN A 76 6.50 3.87 5.54
C ASN A 76 6.25 5.23 6.19
N VAL A 77 5.11 5.86 5.90
CA VAL A 77 4.84 7.22 6.39
C VAL A 77 4.59 7.30 7.90
N ASP A 78 4.34 6.17 8.56
CA ASP A 78 4.27 6.11 10.03
C ASP A 78 5.65 6.16 10.70
N PHE A 79 6.74 6.08 9.92
CA PHE A 79 8.10 6.11 10.46
C PHE A 79 8.42 7.49 11.07
N ASN A 80 8.58 7.52 12.39
CA ASN A 80 9.11 8.67 13.12
C ASN A 80 10.57 8.38 13.54
N ALA A 81 11.50 9.23 13.09
CA ALA A 81 12.93 9.08 13.38
C ALA A 81 13.28 9.24 14.88
N ASP A 82 12.40 9.86 15.67
CA ASP A 82 12.64 10.19 17.08
C ASP A 82 12.56 8.98 18.03
N GLU A 83 12.09 7.81 17.57
CA GLU A 83 11.95 6.60 18.41
C GLU A 83 13.24 5.78 18.59
N GLN A 84 14.36 6.16 17.95
CA GLN A 84 15.64 5.43 18.07
C GLN A 84 16.60 5.94 19.16
N VAL A 85 16.22 6.93 19.97
CA VAL A 85 17.06 7.38 21.11
C VAL A 85 16.84 6.46 22.31
N GLY A 86 17.36 5.22 22.26
CA GLY A 86 17.18 4.29 23.38
C GLY A 86 17.88 2.94 23.32
N ALA A 87 18.87 2.75 22.45
CA ALA A 87 19.67 1.51 22.45
C ALA A 87 21.16 1.83 22.22
N GLU A 88 21.85 2.19 23.29
CA GLU A 88 23.30 1.97 23.47
C GLU A 88 23.52 0.82 24.45
#